data_AF-A0A1Q3SX92-F1
#
_entry.id   AF-A0A1Q3SX92-F1
#
_cell.length_a   1.000
_cell.length_b   1.000
_cell.length_c   1.000
_cell.angle_alpha   90.00
_cell.angle_beta   90.00
_cell.angle_gamma   90.00
#
_symmetry.space_group_name_H-M   'P 1'
#
loop_
_entity.id
_entity.type
_entity.pdbx_description
1 polymer ?
#
loop_
_entity_poly.entity_id
_entity_poly.type
_entity_poly.pdbx_seq_one_letter_code
_entity_poly.pdbx_strand_id
1 'polypeptide(L)'
;MNQLALFYLVVAVVFSAFLSIYLWRAFIKHEKPSYDRIFMNGWFLLSCIGHILDNLSILPKGWTPYIAFVMLMVMVGYGLVLVSRMTAKRTS
;
A
#
# COMPACT_ATOMS: atom_id res chain seq x y z
N MET A 1 1.75 -4.19 -25.39
CA MET A 1 1.86 -3.93 -23.93
C MET A 1 2.44 -5.18 -23.27
N ASN A 2 3.45 -5.04 -22.40
CA ASN A 2 4.06 -6.17 -21.69
C ASN A 2 3.00 -6.87 -20.82
N GLN A 3 2.87 -8.20 -20.92
CA GLN A 3 1.93 -9.00 -20.09
C GLN A 3 2.10 -8.71 -18.59
N LEU A 4 3.33 -8.40 -18.18
CA LEU A 4 3.72 -8.06 -16.82
C LEU A 4 3.11 -6.73 -16.33
N ALA A 5 3.04 -5.71 -17.20
CA ALA A 5 2.41 -4.43 -16.88
C ALA A 5 0.88 -4.57 -16.78
N LEU A 6 0.28 -5.41 -17.65
CA LEU A 6 -1.15 -5.71 -17.61
C LEU A 6 -1.53 -6.41 -16.28
N PHE A 7 -0.69 -7.35 -15.82
CA PHE A 7 -0.87 -8.01 -14.53
C PHE A 7 -0.88 -7.00 -13.36
N TYR A 8 0.12 -6.12 -13.26
CA TYR A 8 0.16 -5.10 -12.20
C TYR A 8 -1.01 -4.12 -12.28
N LEU A 9 -1.47 -3.77 -13.48
CA LEU A 9 -2.66 -2.93 -13.67
C LEU A 9 -3.91 -3.61 -13.12
N VAL A 10 -4.15 -4.88 -13.48
CA VAL A 10 -5.29 -5.65 -12.97
C VAL A 10 -5.23 -5.74 -11.44
N VAL A 11 -4.06 -6.03 -10.89
CA VAL A 11 -3.85 -6.12 -9.45
C VAL A 11 -4.14 -4.77 -8.77
N ALA A 12 -3.65 -3.65 -9.31
CA ALA A 12 -3.91 -2.31 -8.75
C ALA A 12 -5.41 -1.96 -8.75
N VAL A 13 -6.12 -2.27 -9.84
CA VAL A 13 -7.56 -2.01 -9.97
C VAL A 13 -8.35 -2.84 -8.96
N VAL A 14 -8.03 -4.13 -8.82
CA VAL A 14 -8.70 -5.03 -7.87
C VAL A 14 -8.49 -4.55 -6.44
N PHE A 15 -7.26 -4.22 -6.05
CA PHE A 15 -6.97 -3.71 -4.69
C PHE A 15 -7.64 -2.36 -4.41
N SER A 16 -7.67 -1.44 -5.39
CA SER A 16 -8.39 -0.17 -5.27
C SER A 16 -9.89 -0.36 -5.05
N ALA A 17 -10.50 -1.33 -5.76
CA ALA A 17 -11.90 -1.67 -5.56
C ALA A 17 -12.17 -2.23 -4.15
N PHE A 18 -11.32 -3.14 -3.66
CA PHE A 18 -11.44 -3.67 -2.30
C PHE A 18 -11.28 -2.59 -1.24
N LEU A 19 -10.29 -1.70 -1.39
CA LEU A 19 -10.09 -0.57 -0.48
C LEU A 19 -11.30 0.37 -0.47
N SER A 20 -11.84 0.69 -1.65
CA SER A 20 -13.01 1.56 -1.79
C SER A 20 -14.24 0.96 -1.11
N ILE A 21 -14.49 -0.34 -1.30
CA ILE A 21 -15.59 -1.06 -0.62
C ILE A 21 -15.37 -1.08 0.90
N TYR A 22 -14.14 -1.29 1.35
CA TYR A 22 -13.80 -1.29 2.78
C TYR A 22 -14.04 0.08 3.43
N LEU A 23 -13.53 1.15 2.80
CA LEU A 23 -13.72 2.53 3.26
C LEU A 23 -15.20 2.93 3.23
N TRP A 24 -15.92 2.55 2.18
CA TRP A 24 -17.36 2.78 2.07
C TRP A 24 -18.14 2.10 3.21
N ARG A 25 -17.79 0.85 3.54
CA ARG A 25 -18.40 0.14 4.67
C ARG A 25 -18.08 0.80 6.01
N ALA A 26 -16.83 1.22 6.23
CA ALA A 26 -16.45 1.93 7.45
C ALA A 26 -17.22 3.26 7.58
N PHE A 27 -17.36 4.00 6.46
CA PHE A 27 -18.11 5.24 6.39
C PHE A 27 -19.60 5.03 6.71
N ILE A 28 -20.26 4.05 6.07
CA ILE A 28 -21.68 3.73 6.33
C ILE A 28 -21.93 3.34 7.79
N LYS A 29 -21.01 2.57 8.38
CA LYS A 29 -21.16 2.11 9.77
C LYS A 29 -20.74 3.16 10.80
N HIS A 30 -20.30 4.35 10.37
CA HIS A 30 -19.65 5.36 11.22
C HIS A 30 -18.51 4.77 12.09
N GLU A 31 -17.86 3.72 11.59
CA GLU A 31 -16.75 3.07 12.26
C GLU A 31 -15.44 3.72 11.81
N LYS A 32 -14.49 3.90 12.73
CA LYS A 32 -13.15 4.35 12.36
C LYS A 32 -12.48 3.23 11.55
N PRO A 33 -12.07 3.48 10.29
CA PRO A 33 -11.39 2.46 9.52
C PRO A 33 -10.05 2.13 10.19
N SER A 34 -9.64 0.87 10.10
CA SER A 34 -8.34 0.43 10.59
C SER A 34 -7.26 1.10 9.74
N TYR A 35 -6.49 1.99 10.38
CA TYR A 35 -5.34 2.65 9.76
C TYR A 35 -4.36 1.65 9.17
N ASP A 36 -4.20 0.49 9.81
CA ASP A 36 -3.35 -0.62 9.35
C ASP A 36 -3.82 -1.17 8.00
N ARG A 37 -5.13 -1.31 7.79
CA ARG A 37 -5.69 -1.76 6.51
C ARG A 37 -5.57 -0.70 5.41
N ILE A 38 -5.76 0.57 5.77
CA ILE A 38 -5.57 1.68 4.81
C ILE A 38 -4.10 1.74 4.38
N PHE A 39 -3.18 1.66 5.34
CA PHE A 39 -1.75 1.69 5.10
C PHE A 39 -1.31 0.52 4.20
N MET A 40 -1.71 -0.71 4.53
CA MET A 40 -1.35 -1.90 3.72
C MET A 40 -1.94 -1.85 2.30
N ASN A 41 -3.17 -1.35 2.12
CA ASN A 41 -3.73 -1.21 0.78
C ASN A 41 -3.06 -0.09 -0.01
N GLY A 42 -2.86 1.08 0.60
CA GLY A 42 -2.16 2.21 -0.03
C GLY A 42 -0.76 1.83 -0.46
N TRP A 43 -0.04 1.09 0.39
CA TRP A 43 1.24 0.48 0.10
C TRP A 43 1.21 -0.39 -1.17
N PHE A 44 0.28 -1.34 -1.21
CA PHE A 44 0.19 -2.28 -2.31
C PHE A 44 -0.12 -1.58 -3.64
N LEU A 45 -1.02 -0.60 -3.60
CA LEU A 45 -1.36 0.28 -4.72
C LEU A 45 -0.14 1.06 -5.21
N LEU A 46 0.61 1.68 -4.31
CA LEU A 46 1.78 2.48 -4.66
C LEU A 46 2.88 1.63 -5.31
N SER A 47 3.05 0.39 -4.83
CA SER A 47 3.99 -0.59 -5.41
C SER A 47 3.58 -0.99 -6.83
N CYS A 48 2.28 -1.25 -7.05
CA CYS A 48 1.76 -1.60 -8.37
C CYS A 48 1.89 -0.42 -9.34
N ILE A 49 1.54 0.80 -8.91
CA ILE A 49 1.68 2.02 -9.71
C ILE A 49 3.14 2.26 -10.09
N GLY A 50 4.07 2.12 -9.13
CA GLY A 50 5.51 2.24 -9.40
C GLY A 50 5.98 1.29 -10.50
N HIS A 51 5.58 0.02 -10.44
CA HIS A 51 5.91 -0.96 -11.49
C HIS A 51 5.25 -0.67 -12.83
N ILE A 52 4.01 -0.16 -12.86
CA ILE A 52 3.34 0.23 -14.10
C ILE A 52 4.08 1.40 -14.76
N LEU A 53 4.40 2.44 -13.98
CA LEU A 53 5.09 3.63 -14.48
C LEU A 53 6.50 3.33 -15.00
N ASP A 54 7.22 2.41 -14.35
CA ASP A 54 8.52 1.91 -14.82
C ASP A 54 8.39 1.13 -16.13
N ASN A 55 7.41 0.23 -16.24
CA ASN A 55 7.14 -0.51 -17.48
C ASN A 55 6.71 0.40 -18.64
N LEU A 56 6.00 1.50 -18.35
CA LEU A 56 5.60 2.49 -19.34
C LEU A 56 6.74 3.47 -19.70
N SER A 57 7.93 3.31 -19.11
CA SER A 57 9.08 4.23 -19.30
C SER A 57 8.74 5.69 -18.96
N ILE A 58 7.75 5.91 -18.09
CA ILE A 58 7.39 7.24 -17.56
C ILE A 58 8.40 7.62 -16.47
N LEU A 59 8.80 6.64 -15.66
CA LEU A 59 9.86 6.83 -14.67
C LEU A 59 11.24 6.66 -15.31
N PRO A 60 12.25 7.43 -14.86
CA PRO A 60 13.63 7.21 -15.26
C PRO A 60 14.11 5.82 -14.81
N LYS A 61 14.93 5.16 -15.64
CA LYS A 61 15.49 3.85 -15.32
C LYS A 61 16.21 3.87 -13.97
N GLY A 62 15.94 2.88 -13.13
CA GLY A 62 16.53 2.77 -11.78
C GLY A 62 15.76 3.49 -10.67
N TRP A 63 14.61 4.12 -10.96
CA TRP A 63 13.76 4.71 -9.91
C TRP A 63 12.95 3.69 -9.12
N THR A 64 12.56 2.58 -9.73
CA THR A 64 11.81 1.50 -9.07
C THR A 64 12.48 0.99 -7.79
N PRO A 65 13.79 0.65 -7.77
CA PRO A 65 14.47 0.26 -6.53
C PRO A 65 14.54 1.38 -5.49
N TYR A 66 14.61 2.65 -5.91
CA TYR A 66 14.57 3.79 -4.98
C TYR A 66 13.20 3.93 -4.31
N ILE A 67 12.11 3.84 -5.10
CA ILE A 67 10.74 3.83 -4.57
C ILE A 67 10.56 2.64 -3.61
N ALA A 68 11.02 1.44 -4.00
CA ALA A 68 10.95 0.25 -3.15
C ALA A 68 11.72 0.41 -1.83
N PHE A 69 12.88 1.09 -1.85
CA PHE A 69 13.67 1.37 -0.66
C PHE A 69 12.99 2.37 0.28
N VAL A 70 12.50 3.49 -0.24
CA VAL A 70 11.75 4.48 0.55
C VAL A 70 10.53 3.83 1.17
N MET A 71 9.82 3.03 0.39
CA MET A 71 8.71 2.22 0.86
C MET A 71 9.20 1.34 2.02
N LEU A 72 10.23 0.51 1.84
CA LEU A 72 10.73 -0.38 2.90
C LEU A 72 11.00 0.36 4.22
N MET A 73 11.60 1.55 4.16
CA MET A 73 11.84 2.39 5.34
C MET A 73 10.55 2.83 6.04
N VAL A 74 9.52 3.23 5.29
CA VAL A 74 8.21 3.59 5.85
C VAL A 74 7.55 2.36 6.49
N MET A 75 7.69 1.17 5.90
CA MET A 75 7.14 -0.07 6.46
C MET A 75 7.81 -0.45 7.78
N VAL A 76 9.14 -0.34 7.85
CA VAL A 76 9.90 -0.60 9.08
C VAL A 76 9.50 0.40 10.17
N GLY A 77 9.43 1.69 9.84
CA GLY A 77 8.99 2.73 10.78
C GLY A 77 7.58 2.47 11.31
N TYR A 78 6.65 2.12 10.42
CA TYR A 78 5.28 1.77 10.81
C TYR A 78 5.22 0.51 11.68
N GLY A 79 5.99 -0.53 11.35
CA GLY A 79 6.11 -1.75 12.15
C GLY A 79 6.63 -1.49 13.57
N LEU A 80 7.65 -0.65 13.72
CA LEU A 80 8.16 -0.23 15.03
C LEU A 80 7.10 0.48 15.88
N VAL A 81 6.32 1.37 15.27
CA VAL A 81 5.20 2.06 15.94
C VAL A 81 4.13 1.06 16.39
N LEU A 82 3.80 0.09 15.54
CA LEU A 82 2.81 -0.94 15.82
C LEU A 82 3.24 -1.84 16.98
N VAL A 83 4.49 -2.31 16.96
CA VAL A 83 5.07 -3.10 18.05
C VAL A 83 5.07 -2.31 19.35
N SER A 84 5.49 -1.04 19.33
CA SER A 84 5.50 -0.18 20.52
C SER A 84 4.10 -0.04 21.14
N ARG A 85 3.06 0.13 20.32
CA ARG A 85 1.66 0.20 20.77
C ARG A 85 1.17 -1.11 21.38
N MET A 86 1.55 -2.25 20.79
CA MET A 86 1.17 -3.57 21.31
C MET A 86 1.85 -3.89 22.64
N THR A 87 3.12 -3.51 22.80
CA THR A 87 3.85 -3.70 24.05
C THR A 87 3.24 -2.85 25.17
N ALA A 88 2.94 -1.58 24.91
CA ALA A 88 2.32 -0.69 25.90
C ALA A 88 0.96 -1.20 26.39
N LYS A 89 0.16 -1.82 25.52
CA LYS A 89 -1.13 -2.44 25.88
C LYS A 89 -1.02 -3.72 26.72
N ARG A 90 0.11 -4.42 26.68
CA ARG A 90 0.32 -5.65 27.48
C ARG A 90 0.75 -5.35 28.92
N THR A 91 1.24 -4.14 29.16
CA THR A 91 1.76 -3.69 30.46
C THR A 91 0.75 -2.88 31.29
N SER A 92 -0.43 -2.56 30.76
CA SER A 92 -1.54 -1.89 31.45
C SER A 92 -2.61 -2.88 31.87
#